data_AF-A0A954X1V6-F1
#
_entry.id   AF-A0A954X1V6-F1
#
_cell.length_a   1.000
_cell.length_b   1.000
_cell.length_c   1.000
_cell.angle_alpha   90.00
_cell.angle_beta   90.00
_cell.angle_gamma   90.00
#
_symmetry.space_group_name_H-M   'P 1'
#
loop_
_entity.id
_entity.type
_entity.pdbx_description
1 polymer ?
#
loop_
_entity_poly.entity_id
_entity_poly.type
_entity_poly.pdbx_seq_one_letter_code
_entity_poly.pdbx_strand_id
1 'polypeptide(L)'
;PEEVPTESIDYIPLRLMEHEGAEHAVAMGIACEACHLGSREHVANPRVPPDFHPHSPFLFVETNHDELQLGRNHQNVNWACGRCHTGERPTFAAGMSTWNSVEYSDAMLGSCYSEMTCVTCHNPHEAMGTQWARTRDEDNALCTQCHKQFGTAEAIRQHTHHDVDSEGASCMNCHMPRINEGLEAVVRTHMIYSPTDASMIESNHPNACNLCHTDRSIDWTTEHLTQWYGAKFSEDKISLSYSNRTEAVARGWMNSDNEAVRLVGADAACRANDRSLLPSILRILDDPYLLNRQFAAMGIERLLGIQLDEYGYSFYMSSAERQAPLKQLREQFLDAK
;
A
#
# COMPACT_ATOMS: atom_id res chain seq x y z
N PRO A 1 2.83 49.87 0.76
CA PRO A 1 3.39 49.02 1.83
C PRO A 1 4.75 49.59 2.24
N GLU A 2 4.90 50.06 3.47
CA GLU A 2 6.20 50.49 3.99
C GLU A 2 7.15 49.29 4.00
N GLU A 3 8.35 49.46 3.44
CA GLU A 3 9.40 48.44 3.45
C GLU A 3 9.82 48.20 4.91
N VAL A 4 9.63 46.97 5.38
CA VAL A 4 10.10 46.56 6.70
C VAL A 4 11.62 46.40 6.62
N PRO A 5 12.42 47.13 7.43
CA PRO A 5 13.88 47.00 7.42
C PRO A 5 14.31 45.57 7.71
N THR A 6 15.35 45.08 7.02
CA THR A 6 15.88 43.71 7.19
C THR A 6 16.22 43.40 8.65
N GLU A 7 16.77 44.39 9.37
CA GLU A 7 17.06 44.31 10.80
C GLU A 7 15.82 43.98 11.66
N SER A 8 14.63 44.41 11.23
CA SER A 8 13.36 44.10 11.90
C SER A 8 12.90 42.66 11.64
N ILE A 9 13.27 42.07 10.49
CA ILE A 9 13.02 40.66 10.16
C ILE A 9 13.98 39.76 10.93
N ASP A 10 15.26 40.15 11.01
CA ASP A 10 16.31 39.42 11.72
C ASP A 10 16.06 39.34 13.24
N TYR A 11 15.27 40.27 13.79
CA TYR A 11 14.83 40.26 15.18
C TYR A 11 13.62 39.34 15.46
N ILE A 12 12.90 38.88 14.43
CA ILE A 12 11.71 38.03 14.60
C ILE A 12 12.06 36.69 15.26
N PRO A 13 13.11 35.94 14.83
CA PRO A 13 13.50 34.69 15.49
C PRO A 13 13.90 34.90 16.95
N LEU A 14 14.63 35.99 17.25
CA LEU A 14 15.06 36.31 18.62
C LEU A 14 13.85 36.60 19.52
N ARG A 15 12.88 37.39 19.04
CA ARG A 15 11.62 37.65 19.74
C ARG A 15 10.77 36.39 19.90
N LEU A 16 10.70 35.53 18.87
CA LEU A 16 10.01 34.23 18.92
C LEU A 16 10.60 33.29 19.97
N MET A 17 11.93 33.31 20.14
CA MET A 17 12.63 32.54 21.18
C MET A 17 12.42 33.12 22.59
N GLU A 18 12.14 34.42 22.73
CA GLU A 18 11.83 35.08 24.01
C GLU A 18 10.36 34.91 24.45
N HIS A 19 9.48 34.40 23.59
CA HIS A 19 8.10 34.12 23.97
C HIS A 19 8.01 32.91 24.92
N GLU A 20 7.32 33.08 26.06
CA GLU A 20 6.89 32.00 26.98
C GLU A 20 6.10 30.88 26.29
N GLY A 21 5.71 31.10 25.02
CA GLY A 21 5.18 30.08 24.15
C GLY A 21 6.04 28.82 24.11
N ALA A 22 7.36 28.84 24.26
CA ALA A 22 8.14 27.60 24.33
C ALA A 22 7.74 26.69 25.53
N GLU A 23 7.21 27.25 26.63
CA GLU A 23 6.71 26.50 27.79
C GLU A 23 5.24 26.05 27.65
N HIS A 24 4.52 26.59 26.66
CA HIS A 24 3.07 26.41 26.49
C HIS A 24 2.63 25.98 25.08
N ALA A 25 3.54 25.99 24.11
CA ALA A 25 3.28 25.66 22.73
C ALA A 25 3.28 24.15 22.58
N VAL A 26 2.22 23.65 21.95
CA VAL A 26 2.17 22.30 21.44
C VAL A 26 2.87 22.33 20.09
N ALA A 27 3.91 21.50 19.91
CA ALA A 27 4.47 21.29 18.58
C ALA A 27 3.36 20.77 17.64
N MET A 28 3.02 21.57 16.62
CA MET A 28 2.01 21.21 15.62
C MET A 28 2.72 20.54 14.42
N GLY A 29 2.28 19.34 14.05
CA GLY A 29 2.85 18.58 12.92
C GLY A 29 3.71 17.39 13.37
N ILE A 30 4.45 16.80 12.42
CA ILE A 30 5.36 15.68 12.70
C ILE A 30 6.63 16.23 13.36
N ALA A 31 6.72 16.07 14.68
CA ALA A 31 7.85 16.47 15.52
C ALA A 31 8.30 15.30 16.40
N CYS A 32 9.43 15.43 17.11
CA CYS A 32 9.94 14.36 18.00
C CYS A 32 8.86 13.85 18.95
N GLU A 33 8.07 14.74 19.55
CA GLU A 33 7.00 14.40 20.50
C GLU A 33 5.77 13.74 19.85
N ALA A 34 5.64 13.80 18.52
CA ALA A 34 4.59 13.06 17.81
C ALA A 34 4.83 11.54 17.86
N CYS A 35 6.08 11.10 18.02
CA CYS A 35 6.44 9.68 18.09
C CYS A 35 7.02 9.27 19.45
N HIS A 36 7.78 10.17 20.07
CA HIS A 36 8.61 9.92 21.26
C HIS A 36 8.14 10.76 22.45
N LEU A 37 6.90 10.53 22.87
CA LEU A 37 6.19 11.23 23.94
C LEU A 37 7.10 11.56 25.13
N GLY A 38 7.07 12.82 25.61
CA GLY A 38 7.92 13.27 26.71
C GLY A 38 9.39 13.49 26.31
N SER A 39 9.67 14.55 25.56
CA SER A 39 11.04 14.86 25.11
C SER A 39 11.80 15.83 26.04
N ARG A 40 11.12 16.53 26.96
CA ARG A 40 11.73 17.54 27.84
C ARG A 40 12.88 16.99 28.70
N GLU A 41 12.67 15.84 29.32
CA GLU A 41 13.69 15.21 30.18
C GLU A 41 14.86 14.65 29.36
N HIS A 42 14.57 14.12 28.17
CA HIS A 42 15.57 13.67 27.21
C HIS A 42 16.47 14.84 26.75
N VAL A 43 15.88 16.01 26.46
CA VAL A 43 16.63 17.22 26.09
C VAL A 43 17.51 17.70 27.24
N ALA A 44 17.02 17.65 28.48
CA ALA A 44 17.80 18.03 29.65
C ALA A 44 18.91 17.03 30.00
N ASN A 45 18.69 15.74 29.72
CA ASN A 45 19.65 14.67 29.94
C ASN A 45 19.56 13.62 28.82
N PRO A 46 20.47 13.63 27.84
CA PRO A 46 20.45 12.71 26.69
C PRO A 46 20.54 11.22 27.04
N ARG A 47 20.89 10.88 28.30
CA ARG A 47 20.88 9.49 28.78
C ARG A 47 19.49 8.97 29.14
N VAL A 48 18.52 9.86 29.34
CA VAL A 48 17.12 9.50 29.54
C VAL A 48 16.50 9.39 28.15
N PRO A 49 16.16 8.18 27.65
CA PRO A 49 15.49 8.06 26.37
C PRO A 49 14.06 8.64 26.46
N PRO A 50 13.51 9.14 25.36
CA PRO A 50 12.12 9.54 25.35
C PRO A 50 11.19 8.31 25.34
N ASP A 51 9.99 8.47 25.86
CA ASP A 51 8.99 7.41 26.00
C ASP A 51 8.16 7.23 24.73
N PHE A 52 7.41 6.13 24.66
CA PHE A 52 6.47 5.84 23.56
C PHE A 52 5.02 5.77 24.02
N HIS A 53 4.77 5.90 25.32
CA HIS A 53 3.43 5.96 25.89
C HIS A 53 3.15 7.36 26.46
N PRO A 54 1.95 7.93 26.22
CA PRO A 54 1.63 9.26 26.72
C PRO A 54 1.47 9.20 28.24
N HIS A 55 2.23 10.03 28.95
CA HIS A 55 2.11 10.16 30.41
C HIS A 55 2.17 11.64 30.80
N SER A 56 1.34 12.02 31.78
CA SER A 56 1.30 13.38 32.32
C SER A 56 0.65 13.34 33.70
N PRO A 57 1.06 14.20 34.66
CA PRO A 57 0.31 14.37 35.92
C PRO A 57 -1.17 14.73 35.72
N PHE A 58 -1.53 15.22 34.53
CA PHE A 58 -2.90 15.59 34.15
C PHE A 58 -3.62 14.52 33.32
N LEU A 59 -2.95 13.41 32.99
CA LEU A 59 -3.53 12.30 32.21
C LEU A 59 -3.85 11.15 33.16
N PHE A 60 -5.13 10.78 33.24
CA PHE A 60 -5.54 9.53 33.88
C PHE A 60 -5.50 8.41 32.85
N VAL A 61 -4.77 7.33 33.17
CA VAL A 61 -4.70 6.13 32.33
C VAL A 61 -5.32 4.98 33.12
N GLU A 62 -6.36 4.38 32.56
CA GLU A 62 -6.98 3.18 33.12
C GLU A 62 -6.27 1.94 32.58
N THR A 63 -5.66 1.19 33.48
CA THR A 63 -5.08 -0.13 33.20
C THR A 63 -5.97 -1.19 33.82
N ASN A 64 -6.16 -2.35 33.18
CA ASN A 64 -6.86 -3.51 33.75
C ASN A 64 -6.04 -4.19 34.87
N HIS A 65 -5.57 -3.41 35.84
CA HIS A 65 -4.62 -3.77 36.91
C HIS A 65 -3.20 -4.15 36.46
N ASP A 66 -2.86 -3.99 35.18
CA ASP A 66 -1.51 -4.19 34.66
C ASP A 66 -0.61 -2.97 34.90
N GLU A 67 0.70 -3.19 35.03
CA GLU A 67 1.69 -2.11 35.12
C GLU A 67 1.80 -1.38 33.77
N LEU A 68 1.74 -0.05 33.82
CA LEU A 68 1.82 0.79 32.63
C LEU A 68 3.20 0.65 31.96
N GLN A 69 3.23 0.11 30.75
CA GLN A 69 4.45 -0.04 29.98
C GLN A 69 4.75 1.27 29.23
N LEU A 70 5.77 2.01 29.65
CA LEU A 70 6.16 3.28 29.01
C LEU A 70 7.20 3.11 27.89
N GLY A 71 7.92 1.98 27.92
CA GLY A 71 9.08 1.72 27.09
C GLY A 71 8.77 1.29 25.65
N ARG A 72 9.84 0.90 24.95
CA ARG A 72 9.84 0.44 23.56
C ARG A 72 9.38 -1.01 23.46
N ASN A 73 8.07 -1.22 23.46
CA ASN A 73 7.45 -2.51 23.13
C ASN A 73 6.66 -2.39 21.82
N HIS A 74 6.27 -3.53 21.24
CA HIS A 74 5.60 -3.55 19.95
C HIS A 74 4.28 -2.76 19.93
N GLN A 75 3.49 -2.82 21.02
CA GLN A 75 2.22 -2.10 21.13
C GLN A 75 2.44 -0.60 21.10
N ASN A 76 3.34 -0.08 21.94
CA ASN A 76 3.61 1.36 22.02
C ASN A 76 4.21 1.91 20.73
N VAL A 77 5.17 1.19 20.12
CA VAL A 77 5.81 1.63 18.87
C VAL A 77 4.81 1.63 17.72
N ASN A 78 3.99 0.58 17.57
CA ASN A 78 2.99 0.52 16.52
C ASN A 78 1.87 1.54 16.76
N TRP A 79 1.43 1.71 18.01
CA TRP A 79 0.42 2.69 18.37
C TRP A 79 0.86 4.12 18.03
N ALA A 80 2.13 4.46 18.21
CA ALA A 80 2.66 5.77 17.81
C ALA A 80 2.41 6.07 16.31
N CYS A 81 2.62 5.08 15.44
CA CYS A 81 2.28 5.19 14.01
C CYS A 81 0.76 5.23 13.78
N GLY A 82 0.01 4.41 14.53
CA GLY A 82 -1.45 4.34 14.48
C GLY A 82 -2.18 5.63 14.87
N ARG A 83 -1.49 6.61 15.48
CA ARG A 83 -2.05 7.95 15.72
C ARG A 83 -2.42 8.69 14.43
N CYS A 84 -1.73 8.37 13.33
CA CYS A 84 -1.92 9.02 12.03
C CYS A 84 -2.32 8.03 10.94
N HIS A 85 -1.71 6.84 10.90
CA HIS A 85 -1.93 5.83 9.87
C HIS A 85 -3.17 4.96 10.15
N THR A 86 -4.25 5.57 10.64
CA THR A 86 -5.49 4.88 11.01
C THR A 86 -6.69 5.55 10.37
N GLY A 87 -7.72 4.75 10.10
CA GLY A 87 -9.00 5.28 9.65
C GLY A 87 -9.90 4.19 9.09
N GLU A 88 -11.16 4.55 8.89
CA GLU A 88 -12.12 3.70 8.18
C GLU A 88 -12.09 4.07 6.70
N ARG A 89 -11.98 3.05 5.83
CA ARG A 89 -11.85 3.15 4.39
C ARG A 89 -12.64 2.03 3.71
N PRO A 90 -13.00 2.16 2.42
CA PRO A 90 -13.48 1.01 1.65
C PRO A 90 -12.46 -0.12 1.71
N THR A 91 -12.94 -1.35 1.77
CA THR A 91 -12.10 -2.53 1.95
C THR A 91 -12.28 -3.53 0.82
N PHE A 92 -11.23 -4.30 0.55
CA PHE A 92 -11.37 -5.54 -0.20
C PHE A 92 -12.00 -6.62 0.68
N ALA A 93 -12.36 -7.76 0.08
CA ALA A 93 -13.16 -8.78 0.75
C ALA A 93 -12.52 -9.38 2.01
N ALA A 94 -11.18 -9.46 2.05
CA ALA A 94 -10.42 -9.91 3.21
C ALA A 94 -10.17 -8.80 4.27
N GLY A 95 -10.76 -7.61 4.10
CA GLY A 95 -10.79 -6.55 5.09
C GLY A 95 -9.71 -5.46 4.96
N MET A 96 -8.66 -5.69 4.16
CA MET A 96 -7.65 -4.67 3.90
C MET A 96 -8.22 -3.47 3.12
N SER A 97 -7.73 -2.29 3.43
CA SER A 97 -8.18 -1.03 2.84
C SER A 97 -7.78 -0.90 1.37
N THR A 98 -8.56 -0.15 0.60
CA THR A 98 -8.31 0.04 -0.84
C THR A 98 -7.25 1.08 -1.18
N TRP A 99 -6.82 1.89 -0.22
CA TRP A 99 -5.82 2.94 -0.41
C TRP A 99 -4.89 3.09 0.81
N ASN A 100 -3.79 3.83 0.65
CA ASN A 100 -2.74 4.00 1.66
C ASN A 100 -3.11 5.04 2.76
N SER A 101 -2.20 5.38 3.66
CA SER A 101 -2.44 6.27 4.81
C SER A 101 -3.29 5.67 5.94
N VAL A 102 -3.64 4.38 5.84
CA VAL A 102 -4.29 3.58 6.90
C VAL A 102 -3.52 2.28 7.18
N GLU A 103 -2.20 2.33 6.98
CA GLU A 103 -1.30 1.19 7.09
C GLU A 103 -1.35 0.51 8.46
N TYR A 104 -1.57 1.27 9.54
CA TYR A 104 -1.72 0.69 10.87
C TYR A 104 -3.02 -0.10 10.97
N SER A 105 -4.14 0.42 10.45
CA SER A 105 -5.41 -0.30 10.46
C SER A 105 -5.30 -1.63 9.72
N ASP A 106 -4.70 -1.64 8.53
CA ASP A 106 -4.46 -2.87 7.76
C ASP A 106 -3.49 -3.81 8.48
N ALA A 107 -2.40 -3.28 9.04
CA ALA A 107 -1.40 -4.04 9.78
C ALA A 107 -2.02 -4.82 10.95
N MET A 108 -2.91 -4.19 11.72
CA MET A 108 -3.54 -4.81 12.88
C MET A 108 -4.53 -5.94 12.52
N LEU A 109 -4.94 -6.07 11.25
CA LEU A 109 -5.72 -7.22 10.79
C LEU A 109 -4.86 -8.49 10.63
N GLY A 110 -3.55 -8.33 10.46
CA GLY A 110 -2.59 -9.43 10.33
C GLY A 110 -2.01 -9.87 11.68
N SER A 111 -1.66 -11.14 11.81
CA SER A 111 -1.08 -11.69 13.05
C SER A 111 0.36 -11.26 13.30
N CYS A 112 1.11 -10.93 12.25
CA CYS A 112 2.53 -10.62 12.33
C CYS A 112 2.87 -9.46 13.28
N TYR A 113 2.03 -8.44 13.36
CA TYR A 113 2.26 -7.23 14.17
C TYR A 113 2.05 -7.41 15.68
N SER A 114 1.70 -8.61 16.14
CA SER A 114 1.82 -8.97 17.55
C SER A 114 3.27 -9.19 17.98
N GLU A 115 4.18 -9.44 17.03
CA GLU A 115 5.60 -9.72 17.29
C GLU A 115 6.54 -8.73 16.59
N MET A 116 6.10 -8.08 15.49
CA MET A 116 6.88 -7.08 14.76
C MET A 116 6.41 -5.65 15.01
N THR A 117 7.24 -4.69 14.61
CA THR A 117 6.88 -3.26 14.65
C THR A 117 6.95 -2.60 13.28
N CYS A 118 6.28 -1.46 13.11
CA CYS A 118 6.41 -0.67 11.89
C CYS A 118 7.88 -0.34 11.55
N VAL A 119 8.73 -0.15 12.57
CA VAL A 119 10.16 0.15 12.40
C VAL A 119 11.03 -1.08 12.11
N THR A 120 10.45 -2.28 12.07
CA THR A 120 11.10 -3.46 11.47
C THR A 120 11.33 -3.23 9.97
N CYS A 121 10.35 -2.62 9.30
CA CYS A 121 10.39 -2.33 7.87
C CYS A 121 10.82 -0.89 7.56
N HIS A 122 10.36 0.07 8.37
CA HIS A 122 10.59 1.50 8.13
C HIS A 122 11.68 2.09 9.02
N ASN A 123 12.31 3.15 8.53
CA ASN A 123 13.14 4.03 9.36
C ASN A 123 12.48 5.41 9.43
N PRO A 124 11.85 5.80 10.56
CA PRO A 124 11.14 7.07 10.67
C PRO A 124 12.09 8.29 10.70
N HIS A 125 13.41 8.07 10.81
CA HIS A 125 14.42 9.13 10.77
C HIS A 125 15.03 9.32 9.38
N GLU A 126 14.61 8.54 8.40
CA GLU A 126 15.07 8.65 7.02
C GLU A 126 13.88 8.91 6.10
N ALA A 127 14.07 9.79 5.12
CA ALA A 127 13.07 10.01 4.11
C ALA A 127 12.92 8.74 3.26
N MET A 128 11.70 8.20 3.17
CA MET A 128 11.41 6.97 2.45
C MET A 128 11.58 7.11 0.92
N GLY A 129 11.46 8.33 0.38
CA GLY A 129 11.52 8.58 -1.06
C GLY A 129 10.26 8.11 -1.80
N THR A 130 10.31 8.13 -3.14
CA THR A 130 9.20 7.73 -4.02
C THR A 130 9.22 6.24 -4.37
N GLN A 131 10.27 5.52 -3.97
CA GLN A 131 10.45 4.08 -4.25
C GLN A 131 10.90 3.35 -3.00
N TRP A 132 10.48 2.10 -2.86
CA TRP A 132 10.92 1.24 -1.78
C TRP A 132 12.42 0.96 -1.90
N ALA A 133 13.18 1.25 -0.84
CA ALA A 133 14.64 1.25 -0.87
C ALA A 133 15.26 -0.16 -0.72
N ARG A 134 14.57 -1.08 -0.05
CA ARG A 134 15.10 -2.43 0.21
C ARG A 134 14.94 -3.34 -0.99
N THR A 135 15.92 -4.19 -1.17
CA THR A 135 15.91 -5.29 -2.12
C THR A 135 15.04 -6.44 -1.60
N ARG A 136 14.62 -7.33 -2.52
CA ARG A 136 13.91 -8.56 -2.17
C ARG A 136 14.62 -9.35 -1.08
N ASP A 137 15.94 -9.51 -1.18
CA ASP A 137 16.69 -10.38 -0.28
C ASP A 137 16.78 -9.78 1.12
N GLU A 138 16.89 -8.45 1.22
CA GLU A 138 16.82 -7.73 2.50
C GLU A 138 15.43 -7.87 3.16
N ASP A 139 14.36 -7.74 2.38
CA ASP A 139 13.00 -7.90 2.92
C ASP A 139 12.71 -9.35 3.33
N ASN A 140 13.10 -10.34 2.52
CA ASN A 140 12.99 -11.75 2.86
C ASN A 140 13.81 -12.11 4.12
N ALA A 141 14.96 -11.47 4.31
CA ALA A 141 15.77 -11.64 5.50
C ALA A 141 15.05 -11.17 6.78
N LEU A 142 14.14 -10.19 6.70
CA LEU A 142 13.30 -9.79 7.84
C LEU A 142 12.26 -10.86 8.17
N CYS A 143 11.56 -11.38 7.16
CA CYS A 143 10.55 -12.43 7.34
C CYS A 143 11.15 -13.69 7.98
N THR A 144 12.35 -14.08 7.55
CA THR A 144 13.03 -15.30 8.02
C THR A 144 13.66 -15.19 9.40
N GLN A 145 13.65 -14.00 10.05
CA GLN A 145 14.01 -13.87 11.47
C GLN A 145 13.07 -14.70 12.36
N CYS A 146 11.78 -14.69 12.02
CA CYS A 146 10.75 -15.49 12.69
C CYS A 146 10.46 -16.79 11.93
N HIS A 147 10.37 -16.74 10.59
CA HIS A 147 10.07 -17.91 9.75
C HIS A 147 11.33 -18.66 9.30
N LYS A 148 12.12 -19.13 10.26
CA LYS A 148 13.45 -19.74 10.03
C LYS A 148 13.42 -20.98 9.13
N GLN A 149 12.28 -21.67 9.05
CA GLN A 149 12.10 -22.81 8.15
C GLN A 149 12.29 -22.45 6.67
N PHE A 150 12.13 -21.17 6.29
CA PHE A 150 12.31 -20.69 4.93
C PHE A 150 13.69 -20.05 4.71
N GLY A 151 14.68 -20.32 5.58
CA GLY A 151 16.03 -19.76 5.47
C GLY A 151 16.91 -20.36 4.37
N THR A 152 16.39 -21.27 3.54
CA THR A 152 17.14 -21.90 2.45
C THR A 152 16.45 -21.70 1.11
N ALA A 153 17.23 -21.60 0.03
CA ALA A 153 16.70 -21.48 -1.34
C ALA A 153 15.73 -22.62 -1.70
N GLU A 154 16.03 -23.86 -1.28
CA GLU A 154 15.13 -25.00 -1.55
C GLU A 154 13.80 -24.87 -0.79
N ALA A 155 13.84 -24.47 0.49
CA ALA A 155 12.61 -24.24 1.25
C ALA A 155 11.76 -23.09 0.66
N ILE A 156 12.40 -22.02 0.18
CA ILE A 156 11.72 -20.92 -0.51
C ILE A 156 11.10 -21.43 -1.82
N ARG A 157 11.84 -22.18 -2.63
CA ARG A 157 11.34 -22.74 -3.89
C ARG A 157 10.15 -23.67 -3.66
N GLN A 158 10.22 -24.53 -2.65
CA GLN A 158 9.12 -25.43 -2.26
C GLN A 158 7.92 -24.68 -1.71
N HIS A 159 8.12 -23.58 -0.98
CA HIS A 159 7.03 -22.80 -0.41
C HIS A 159 6.36 -21.88 -1.44
N THR A 160 7.15 -21.20 -2.25
CA THR A 160 6.64 -20.19 -3.21
C THR A 160 6.25 -20.80 -4.55
N HIS A 161 6.77 -21.99 -4.88
CA HIS A 161 6.67 -22.63 -6.19
C HIS A 161 7.25 -21.79 -7.34
N HIS A 162 8.14 -20.85 -7.02
CA HIS A 162 8.83 -19.98 -7.97
C HIS A 162 10.34 -20.22 -7.96
N ASP A 163 11.00 -19.79 -9.04
CA ASP A 163 12.46 -19.72 -9.00
C ASP A 163 12.92 -18.69 -7.96
N VAL A 164 13.95 -19.03 -7.19
CA VAL A 164 14.45 -18.23 -6.07
C VAL A 164 14.96 -16.85 -6.51
N ASP A 165 15.38 -16.73 -7.76
CA ASP A 165 15.85 -15.47 -8.33
C ASP A 165 14.74 -14.66 -8.99
N SER A 166 13.52 -15.18 -9.06
CA SER A 166 12.36 -14.47 -9.62
C SER A 166 11.69 -13.53 -8.62
N GLU A 167 10.84 -12.63 -9.14
CA GLU A 167 9.95 -11.80 -8.32
C GLU A 167 8.97 -12.63 -7.47
N GLY A 168 8.59 -13.83 -7.93
CA GLY A 168 7.68 -14.71 -7.19
C GLY A 168 8.28 -15.30 -5.91
N ALA A 169 9.60 -15.22 -5.73
CA ALA A 169 10.28 -15.61 -4.49
C ALA A 169 10.28 -14.51 -3.40
N SER A 170 9.76 -13.32 -3.69
CA SER A 170 9.61 -12.25 -2.71
C SER A 170 8.43 -12.53 -1.78
N CYS A 171 8.68 -12.66 -0.46
CA CYS A 171 7.63 -12.91 0.53
C CYS A 171 6.51 -11.86 0.44
N MET A 172 6.89 -10.59 0.28
CA MET A 172 5.94 -9.48 0.19
C MET A 172 5.13 -9.48 -1.10
N ASN A 173 5.58 -10.09 -2.20
CA ASN A 173 4.77 -10.12 -3.43
C ASN A 173 3.50 -10.95 -3.26
N CYS A 174 3.52 -11.96 -2.39
CA CYS A 174 2.36 -12.80 -2.10
C CYS A 174 1.62 -12.40 -0.81
N HIS A 175 2.36 -12.05 0.24
CA HIS A 175 1.79 -11.79 1.56
C HIS A 175 1.50 -10.31 1.83
N MET A 176 2.07 -9.39 1.05
CA MET A 176 1.82 -7.94 1.07
C MET A 176 1.70 -7.39 -0.36
N PRO A 177 0.80 -7.96 -1.19
CA PRO A 177 0.70 -7.61 -2.59
C PRO A 177 0.40 -6.12 -2.81
N ARG A 178 0.80 -5.61 -3.97
CA ARG A 178 0.50 -4.23 -4.37
C ARG A 178 -0.95 -4.12 -4.82
N ILE A 179 -1.82 -3.67 -3.91
CA ILE A 179 -3.27 -3.55 -4.13
C ILE A 179 -3.88 -2.29 -3.52
N ASN A 180 -3.13 -1.52 -2.71
CA ASN A 180 -3.63 -0.26 -2.15
C ASN A 180 -3.28 0.89 -3.11
N GLU A 181 -4.23 1.76 -3.42
CA GLU A 181 -3.95 3.03 -4.08
C GLU A 181 -3.00 3.89 -3.22
N GLY A 182 -1.85 4.26 -3.78
CA GLY A 182 -0.96 5.29 -3.21
C GLY A 182 -1.07 6.61 -3.98
N LEU A 183 -0.14 7.54 -3.74
CA LEU A 183 -0.20 8.85 -4.41
C LEU A 183 0.10 8.77 -5.92
N GLU A 184 1.09 7.96 -6.31
CA GLU A 184 1.60 7.88 -7.70
C GLU A 184 1.73 6.44 -8.20
N ALA A 185 1.41 5.46 -7.36
CA ALA A 185 1.54 4.04 -7.68
C ALA A 185 0.64 3.20 -6.78
N VAL A 186 0.31 1.99 -7.23
CA VAL A 186 -0.32 0.99 -6.35
C VAL A 186 0.75 0.46 -5.41
N VAL A 187 0.54 0.64 -4.12
CA VAL A 187 1.45 0.27 -3.05
C VAL A 187 0.98 -1.00 -2.34
N ARG A 188 1.85 -1.55 -1.49
CA ARG A 188 1.59 -2.78 -0.76
C ARG A 188 0.51 -2.57 0.29
N THR A 189 -0.41 -3.53 0.40
CA THR A 189 -1.20 -3.64 1.63
C THR A 189 -0.27 -3.90 2.81
N HIS A 190 -0.60 -3.31 3.96
CA HIS A 190 0.12 -3.55 5.19
C HIS A 190 -0.46 -4.71 6.01
N MET A 191 -1.58 -5.29 5.56
CA MET A 191 -2.09 -6.55 6.07
C MET A 191 -1.21 -7.68 5.55
N ILE A 192 -0.38 -8.27 6.41
CA ILE A 192 0.36 -9.49 6.07
C ILE A 192 -0.62 -10.66 6.18
N TYR A 193 -1.06 -11.19 5.05
CA TYR A 193 -2.12 -12.20 4.99
C TYR A 193 -1.70 -13.45 4.19
N SER A 194 -2.47 -14.54 4.30
CA SER A 194 -2.23 -15.74 3.50
C SER A 194 -2.81 -15.58 2.09
N PRO A 195 -2.04 -15.82 1.01
CA PRO A 195 -2.57 -15.77 -0.37
C PRO A 195 -3.65 -16.83 -0.65
N THR A 196 -3.85 -17.79 0.26
CA THR A 196 -4.94 -18.78 0.20
C THR A 196 -6.23 -18.31 0.90
N ASP A 197 -6.32 -17.06 1.35
CA ASP A 197 -7.52 -16.55 2.02
C ASP A 197 -8.74 -16.66 1.10
N ALA A 198 -9.68 -17.52 1.50
CA ALA A 198 -10.86 -17.83 0.70
C ALA A 198 -11.73 -16.60 0.47
N SER A 199 -11.85 -15.66 1.43
CA SER A 199 -12.66 -14.46 1.24
C SER A 199 -12.13 -13.60 0.09
N MET A 200 -10.81 -13.58 -0.10
CA MET A 200 -10.14 -12.85 -1.14
C MET A 200 -10.26 -13.56 -2.51
N ILE A 201 -10.04 -14.87 -2.54
CA ILE A 201 -10.12 -15.67 -3.78
C ILE A 201 -11.56 -15.79 -4.29
N GLU A 202 -12.53 -16.01 -3.40
CA GLU A 202 -13.93 -16.28 -3.75
C GLU A 202 -14.69 -15.02 -4.20
N SER A 203 -14.18 -13.81 -3.93
CA SER A 203 -14.90 -12.55 -4.14
C SER A 203 -14.64 -11.84 -5.47
N ASN A 204 -13.74 -12.37 -6.30
CA ASN A 204 -13.28 -11.68 -7.53
C ASN A 204 -12.67 -10.29 -7.27
N HIS A 205 -12.00 -10.15 -6.13
CA HIS A 205 -11.15 -9.00 -5.82
C HIS A 205 -9.65 -9.34 -6.14
N PRO A 206 -8.73 -8.35 -6.13
CA PRO A 206 -7.32 -8.53 -6.48
C PRO A 206 -6.53 -9.55 -5.64
N ASN A 207 -6.35 -10.77 -6.15
CA ASN A 207 -5.55 -11.82 -5.50
C ASN A 207 -4.09 -11.76 -5.92
N ALA A 208 -3.19 -12.17 -5.02
CA ALA A 208 -1.74 -12.05 -5.22
C ALA A 208 -1.22 -12.75 -6.49
N CYS A 209 -1.78 -13.90 -6.87
CA CYS A 209 -1.32 -14.69 -8.01
C CYS A 209 -1.57 -13.97 -9.33
N ASN A 210 -2.80 -13.48 -9.52
CA ASN A 210 -3.21 -12.85 -10.77
C ASN A 210 -2.73 -11.39 -10.92
N LEU A 211 -2.02 -10.83 -9.93
CA LEU A 211 -1.30 -9.55 -10.09
C LEU A 211 -0.07 -9.66 -11.00
N CYS A 212 0.48 -10.87 -11.16
CA CYS A 212 1.58 -11.16 -12.10
C CYS A 212 1.12 -12.09 -13.23
N HIS A 213 0.26 -13.06 -12.92
CA HIS A 213 -0.34 -13.97 -13.89
C HIS A 213 -1.66 -13.41 -14.42
N THR A 214 -1.58 -12.24 -15.07
CA THR A 214 -2.75 -11.44 -15.48
C THR A 214 -3.57 -12.13 -16.58
N ASP A 215 -2.97 -13.04 -17.32
CA ASP A 215 -3.59 -13.84 -18.39
C ASP A 215 -4.24 -15.13 -17.87
N ARG A 216 -4.04 -15.49 -16.61
CA ARG A 216 -4.57 -16.72 -16.02
C ARG A 216 -5.96 -16.54 -15.44
N SER A 217 -6.70 -17.64 -15.43
CA SER A 217 -8.07 -17.70 -14.94
C SER A 217 -8.16 -18.01 -13.45
N ILE A 218 -9.34 -17.85 -12.86
CA ILE A 218 -9.54 -18.20 -11.45
C ILE A 218 -9.48 -19.70 -11.23
N ASP A 219 -9.94 -20.50 -12.20
CA ASP A 219 -9.82 -21.96 -12.13
C ASP A 219 -8.34 -22.39 -12.10
N TRP A 220 -7.48 -21.73 -12.88
CA TRP A 220 -6.03 -21.94 -12.81
C TRP A 220 -5.49 -21.60 -11.41
N THR A 221 -5.86 -20.45 -10.85
CA THR A 221 -5.38 -20.02 -9.52
C THR A 221 -5.84 -20.99 -8.43
N THR A 222 -7.12 -21.33 -8.40
CA THR A 222 -7.70 -22.21 -7.38
C THR A 222 -7.18 -23.64 -7.48
N GLU A 223 -6.95 -24.16 -8.69
CA GLU A 223 -6.31 -25.46 -8.92
C GLU A 223 -4.91 -25.50 -8.29
N HIS A 224 -4.06 -24.50 -8.58
CA HIS A 224 -2.69 -24.45 -8.06
C HIS A 224 -2.68 -24.28 -6.55
N LEU A 225 -3.50 -23.37 -5.99
CA LEU A 225 -3.60 -23.18 -4.55
C LEU A 225 -4.10 -24.45 -3.83
N THR A 226 -4.99 -25.22 -4.47
CA THR A 226 -5.46 -26.52 -3.95
C THR A 226 -4.34 -27.56 -4.00
N GLN A 227 -3.66 -27.69 -5.13
CA GLN A 227 -2.61 -28.70 -5.34
C GLN A 227 -1.40 -28.46 -4.42
N TRP A 228 -0.99 -27.19 -4.25
CA TRP A 228 0.21 -26.83 -3.50
C TRP A 228 -0.02 -26.75 -1.99
N TYR A 229 -1.14 -26.15 -1.57
CA TYR A 229 -1.38 -25.82 -0.17
C TYR A 229 -2.58 -26.53 0.45
N GLY A 230 -3.29 -27.36 -0.33
CA GLY A 230 -4.52 -28.02 0.15
C GLY A 230 -5.66 -27.03 0.43
N ALA A 231 -5.61 -25.83 -0.15
CA ALA A 231 -6.63 -24.81 0.02
C ALA A 231 -7.98 -25.31 -0.51
N LYS A 232 -9.07 -24.81 0.09
CA LYS A 232 -10.45 -25.17 -0.30
C LYS A 232 -11.24 -23.90 -0.50
N PHE A 233 -11.96 -23.84 -1.60
CA PHE A 233 -12.80 -22.72 -1.97
C PHE A 233 -14.22 -23.22 -2.25
N SER A 234 -15.20 -22.35 -2.01
CA SER A 234 -16.60 -22.59 -2.31
C SER A 234 -16.85 -22.41 -3.81
N GLU A 235 -17.20 -23.51 -4.46
CA GLU A 235 -17.58 -23.54 -5.88
C GLU A 235 -18.77 -22.61 -6.18
N ASP A 236 -19.74 -22.55 -5.27
CA ASP A 236 -20.93 -21.69 -5.41
C ASP A 236 -20.55 -20.21 -5.39
N LYS A 237 -19.67 -19.79 -4.46
CA LYS A 237 -19.23 -18.40 -4.38
C LYS A 237 -18.36 -18.01 -5.55
N ILE A 238 -17.43 -18.87 -5.97
CA ILE A 238 -16.61 -18.62 -7.17
C ILE A 238 -17.50 -18.45 -8.39
N SER A 239 -18.47 -19.35 -8.58
CA SER A 239 -19.39 -19.27 -9.72
C SER A 239 -20.29 -18.03 -9.69
N LEU A 240 -20.60 -17.52 -8.49
CA LEU A 240 -21.35 -16.27 -8.31
C LEU A 240 -20.49 -15.03 -8.62
N SER A 241 -19.26 -14.99 -8.11
CA SER A 241 -18.38 -13.81 -8.20
C SER A 241 -17.63 -13.70 -9.53
N TYR A 242 -17.39 -14.80 -10.23
CA TYR A 242 -16.69 -14.84 -11.51
C TYR A 242 -17.64 -15.23 -12.64
N SER A 243 -18.09 -14.24 -13.43
CA SER A 243 -19.01 -14.44 -14.56
C SER A 243 -18.46 -15.35 -15.66
N ASN A 244 -17.13 -15.34 -15.87
CA ASN A 244 -16.44 -16.33 -16.70
C ASN A 244 -15.15 -16.79 -16.01
N ARG A 245 -15.15 -18.03 -15.52
CA ARG A 245 -14.05 -18.61 -14.72
C ARG A 245 -12.84 -19.07 -15.53
N THR A 246 -12.98 -19.13 -16.84
CA THR A 246 -11.91 -19.55 -17.77
C THR A 246 -11.18 -18.37 -18.40
N GLU A 247 -11.72 -17.15 -18.25
CA GLU A 247 -11.07 -15.93 -18.72
C GLU A 247 -10.01 -15.43 -17.75
N ALA A 248 -9.09 -14.62 -18.29
CA ALA A 248 -8.11 -13.87 -17.53
C ALA A 248 -8.77 -13.07 -16.39
N VAL A 249 -8.36 -13.32 -15.16
CA VAL A 249 -8.95 -12.66 -13.97
C VAL A 249 -8.78 -11.14 -14.03
N ALA A 250 -7.64 -10.65 -14.51
CA ALA A 250 -7.39 -9.21 -14.64
C ALA A 250 -8.40 -8.51 -15.58
N ARG A 251 -8.92 -9.21 -16.60
CA ARG A 251 -10.01 -8.71 -17.45
C ARG A 251 -11.31 -8.55 -16.65
N GLY A 252 -11.61 -9.54 -15.80
CA GLY A 252 -12.74 -9.49 -14.87
C GLY A 252 -12.62 -8.32 -13.90
N TRP A 253 -11.45 -8.10 -13.30
CA TRP A 253 -11.22 -6.98 -12.38
C TRP A 253 -11.44 -5.62 -13.04
N MET A 254 -10.96 -5.40 -14.26
CA MET A 254 -11.20 -4.17 -15.02
C MET A 254 -12.67 -3.95 -15.42
N ASN A 255 -13.52 -4.97 -15.24
CA ASN A 255 -14.98 -4.90 -15.45
C ASN A 255 -15.77 -4.85 -14.14
N SER A 256 -15.10 -4.89 -12.98
CA SER A 256 -15.76 -4.92 -11.69
C SER A 256 -16.59 -3.67 -11.43
N ASP A 257 -17.69 -3.82 -10.69
CA ASP A 257 -18.47 -2.67 -10.21
C ASP A 257 -17.69 -1.86 -9.15
N ASN A 258 -16.71 -2.49 -8.48
CA ASN A 258 -15.84 -1.86 -7.49
C ASN A 258 -14.68 -1.11 -8.18
N GLU A 259 -14.57 0.19 -7.94
CA GLU A 259 -13.59 1.06 -8.57
C GLU A 259 -12.14 0.73 -8.19
N ALA A 260 -11.89 0.35 -6.94
CA ALA A 260 -10.55 -0.04 -6.48
C ALA A 260 -10.10 -1.34 -7.15
N VAL A 261 -11.02 -2.29 -7.36
CA VAL A 261 -10.73 -3.53 -8.10
C VAL A 261 -10.36 -3.21 -9.55
N ARG A 262 -11.06 -2.28 -10.20
CA ARG A 262 -10.71 -1.83 -11.57
C ARG A 262 -9.33 -1.18 -11.63
N LEU A 263 -9.01 -0.30 -10.67
CA LEU A 263 -7.71 0.37 -10.57
C LEU A 263 -6.58 -0.66 -10.48
N VAL A 264 -6.67 -1.58 -9.53
CA VAL A 264 -5.63 -2.61 -9.33
C VAL A 264 -5.53 -3.55 -10.52
N GLY A 265 -6.65 -3.91 -11.15
CA GLY A 265 -6.63 -4.74 -12.36
C GLY A 265 -5.91 -4.08 -13.54
N ALA A 266 -6.14 -2.78 -13.74
CA ALA A 266 -5.46 -2.01 -14.79
C ALA A 266 -3.96 -1.86 -14.51
N ASP A 267 -3.60 -1.52 -13.27
CA ASP A 267 -2.21 -1.41 -12.82
C ASP A 267 -1.46 -2.73 -12.96
N ALA A 268 -2.04 -3.84 -12.51
CA ALA A 268 -1.45 -5.17 -12.62
C ALA A 268 -1.16 -5.55 -14.07
N ALA A 269 -2.13 -5.33 -14.98
CA ALA A 269 -1.95 -5.61 -16.40
C ALA A 269 -0.84 -4.75 -17.03
N CYS A 270 -0.76 -3.47 -16.67
CA CYS A 270 0.32 -2.58 -17.13
C CYS A 270 1.69 -3.03 -16.59
N ARG A 271 1.79 -3.33 -15.29
CA ARG A 271 3.04 -3.79 -14.65
C ARG A 271 3.53 -5.14 -15.18
N ALA A 272 2.61 -6.04 -15.53
CA ALA A 272 2.92 -7.31 -16.16
C ALA A 272 3.30 -7.18 -17.65
N ASN A 273 3.22 -5.97 -18.23
CA ASN A 273 3.43 -5.72 -19.66
C ASN A 273 2.50 -6.57 -20.54
N ASP A 274 1.28 -6.84 -20.08
CA ASP A 274 0.34 -7.74 -20.75
C ASP A 274 -0.44 -7.02 -21.86
N ARG A 275 0.14 -7.00 -23.04
CA ARG A 275 -0.46 -6.38 -24.23
C ARG A 275 -1.73 -7.08 -24.72
N SER A 276 -1.98 -8.33 -24.31
CA SER A 276 -3.24 -9.02 -24.66
C SER A 276 -4.46 -8.39 -23.98
N LEU A 277 -4.22 -7.65 -22.89
CA LEU A 277 -5.23 -6.91 -22.14
C LEU A 277 -5.36 -5.44 -22.58
N LEU A 278 -4.60 -4.98 -23.59
CA LEU A 278 -4.61 -3.59 -24.04
C LEU A 278 -6.01 -3.03 -24.34
N PRO A 279 -6.94 -3.77 -24.99
CA PRO A 279 -8.31 -3.28 -25.17
C PRO A 279 -9.03 -2.99 -23.84
N SER A 280 -8.80 -3.82 -22.82
CA SER A 280 -9.39 -3.66 -21.49
C SER A 280 -8.73 -2.50 -20.73
N ILE A 281 -7.41 -2.36 -20.83
CA ILE A 281 -6.64 -1.27 -20.20
C ILE A 281 -7.05 0.08 -20.79
N LEU A 282 -7.11 0.21 -22.13
CA LEU A 282 -7.49 1.47 -22.80
C LEU A 282 -8.90 1.95 -22.44
N ARG A 283 -9.81 1.04 -22.07
CA ARG A 283 -11.16 1.40 -21.64
C ARG A 283 -11.17 2.07 -20.27
N ILE A 284 -10.19 1.81 -19.40
CA ILE A 284 -10.07 2.46 -18.10
C ILE A 284 -9.80 3.97 -18.24
N LEU A 285 -9.25 4.42 -19.38
CA LEU A 285 -9.14 5.84 -19.69
C LEU A 285 -10.51 6.57 -19.79
N ASP A 286 -11.62 5.83 -19.88
CA ASP A 286 -12.99 6.35 -19.82
C ASP A 286 -13.71 6.07 -18.50
N ASP A 287 -12.99 5.57 -17.48
CA ASP A 287 -13.57 5.26 -16.16
C ASP A 287 -14.20 6.51 -15.51
N PRO A 288 -15.37 6.40 -14.85
CA PRO A 288 -15.97 7.53 -14.14
C PRO A 288 -15.06 8.11 -13.04
N TYR A 289 -14.18 7.31 -12.44
CA TYR A 289 -13.27 7.75 -11.39
C TYR A 289 -11.98 8.34 -11.99
N LEU A 290 -11.64 9.54 -11.55
CA LEU A 290 -10.47 10.27 -12.04
C LEU A 290 -9.15 9.57 -11.70
N LEU A 291 -9.05 8.94 -10.53
CA LEU A 291 -7.86 8.22 -10.10
C LEU A 291 -7.59 6.98 -10.97
N ASN A 292 -8.62 6.20 -11.29
CA ASN A 292 -8.51 5.07 -12.21
C ASN A 292 -7.94 5.51 -13.57
N ARG A 293 -8.40 6.65 -14.08
CA ARG A 293 -7.90 7.23 -15.34
C ARG A 293 -6.45 7.70 -15.22
N GLN A 294 -6.07 8.33 -14.13
CA GLN A 294 -4.70 8.78 -13.90
C GLN A 294 -3.72 7.60 -13.88
N PHE A 295 -4.04 6.56 -13.11
CA PHE A 295 -3.20 5.36 -12.99
C PHE A 295 -3.12 4.60 -14.31
N ALA A 296 -4.25 4.43 -15.01
CA ALA A 296 -4.26 3.82 -16.33
C ALA A 296 -3.45 4.64 -17.34
N ALA A 297 -3.54 5.97 -17.32
CA ALA A 297 -2.74 6.84 -18.19
C ALA A 297 -1.25 6.61 -17.99
N MET A 298 -0.77 6.70 -16.74
CA MET A 298 0.64 6.44 -16.40
C MET A 298 1.10 5.02 -16.80
N GLY A 299 0.22 4.03 -16.62
CA GLY A 299 0.48 2.65 -17.00
C GLY A 299 0.58 2.45 -18.52
N ILE A 300 -0.34 3.05 -19.28
CA ILE A 300 -0.40 2.97 -20.74
C ILE A 300 0.79 3.68 -21.38
N GLU A 301 1.15 4.87 -20.91
CA GLU A 301 2.32 5.61 -21.39
C GLU A 301 3.59 4.77 -21.26
N ARG A 302 3.77 4.10 -20.12
CA ARG A 302 4.88 3.16 -19.89
C ARG A 302 4.79 1.92 -20.77
N LEU A 303 3.61 1.31 -20.87
CA LEU A 303 3.37 0.07 -21.61
C LEU A 303 3.64 0.23 -23.11
N LEU A 304 3.20 1.36 -23.68
CA LEU A 304 3.29 1.66 -25.10
C LEU A 304 4.50 2.52 -25.47
N GLY A 305 5.14 3.17 -24.50
CA GLY A 305 6.25 4.10 -24.75
C GLY A 305 5.78 5.37 -25.45
N ILE A 306 4.64 5.92 -25.03
CA ILE A 306 4.01 7.12 -25.63
C ILE A 306 3.75 8.19 -24.57
N GLN A 307 3.35 9.37 -24.99
CA GLN A 307 2.75 10.40 -24.14
C GLN A 307 1.29 10.60 -24.57
N LEU A 308 0.33 10.50 -23.66
CA LEU A 308 -1.09 10.52 -24.01
C LEU A 308 -1.58 11.91 -24.40
N ASP A 309 -0.88 12.96 -23.98
CA ASP A 309 -1.14 14.36 -24.36
C ASP A 309 -0.90 14.61 -25.86
N GLU A 310 0.03 13.90 -26.50
CA GLU A 310 0.26 13.90 -27.95
C GLU A 310 -0.96 13.37 -28.74
N TYR A 311 -1.81 12.57 -28.09
CA TYR A 311 -3.09 12.08 -28.61
C TYR A 311 -4.27 12.93 -28.14
N GLY A 312 -4.00 14.08 -27.52
CA GLY A 312 -5.00 14.98 -26.98
C GLY A 312 -5.74 14.41 -25.77
N TYR A 313 -5.22 13.41 -25.07
CA TYR A 313 -5.84 12.85 -23.88
C TYR A 313 -5.24 13.44 -22.60
N SER A 314 -6.08 13.74 -21.61
CA SER A 314 -5.66 14.00 -20.24
C SER A 314 -6.66 13.39 -19.26
N PHE A 315 -6.16 12.81 -18.16
CA PHE A 315 -7.00 12.03 -17.24
C PHE A 315 -8.10 12.86 -16.55
N TYR A 316 -7.97 14.19 -16.46
CA TYR A 316 -8.96 15.09 -15.87
C TYR A 316 -10.04 15.57 -16.85
N MET A 317 -9.99 15.17 -18.12
CA MET A 317 -11.00 15.55 -19.13
C MET A 317 -12.41 15.09 -18.75
N SER A 318 -13.42 15.89 -19.10
CA SER A 318 -14.82 15.46 -19.02
C SER A 318 -15.10 14.29 -19.96
N SER A 319 -16.26 13.64 -19.80
CA SER A 319 -16.63 12.48 -20.63
C SER A 319 -16.75 12.85 -22.11
N ALA A 320 -17.27 14.03 -22.42
CA ALA A 320 -17.40 14.50 -23.79
C ALA A 320 -16.04 14.81 -24.42
N GLU A 321 -15.14 15.48 -23.70
CA GLU A 321 -13.82 15.88 -24.21
C GLU A 321 -12.94 14.68 -24.57
N ARG A 322 -12.97 13.62 -23.77
CA ARG A 322 -12.10 12.46 -23.97
C ARG A 322 -12.55 11.48 -25.06
N GLN A 323 -13.78 11.56 -25.58
CA GLN A 323 -14.25 10.59 -26.58
C GLN A 323 -13.42 10.59 -27.87
N ALA A 324 -13.02 11.78 -28.37
CA ALA A 324 -12.22 11.88 -29.59
C ALA A 324 -10.79 11.31 -29.41
N PRO A 325 -10.02 11.71 -28.36
CA PRO A 325 -8.73 11.08 -28.05
C PRO A 325 -8.82 9.57 -27.86
N LEU A 326 -9.83 9.07 -27.14
CA LEU A 326 -10.02 7.63 -26.92
C LEU A 326 -10.26 6.87 -28.22
N LYS A 327 -11.04 7.45 -29.14
CA LYS A 327 -11.25 6.87 -30.47
C LYS A 327 -9.93 6.79 -31.24
N GLN A 328 -9.14 7.88 -31.26
CA GLN A 328 -7.84 7.90 -31.93
C GLN A 328 -6.88 6.84 -31.38
N LEU A 329 -6.80 6.70 -30.05
CA LEU A 329 -5.98 5.68 -29.39
C LEU A 329 -6.41 4.26 -29.77
N ARG A 330 -7.72 3.98 -29.83
CA ARG A 330 -8.24 2.67 -30.24
C ARG A 330 -7.89 2.36 -31.70
N GLU A 331 -8.13 3.30 -32.61
CA GLU A 331 -7.82 3.13 -34.03
C GLU A 331 -6.33 2.84 -34.25
N GLN A 332 -5.45 3.52 -33.51
CA GLN A 332 -4.01 3.35 -33.66
C GLN A 332 -3.45 2.08 -33.03
N PHE A 333 -3.91 1.70 -31.84
CA PHE A 333 -3.27 0.62 -31.07
C PHE A 333 -4.05 -0.70 -31.07
N LEU A 334 -5.31 -0.70 -31.49
CA LEU A 334 -6.14 -1.91 -31.55
C LEU A 334 -6.50 -2.30 -33.00
N ASP A 335 -6.79 -1.32 -33.85
CA ASP A 335 -7.31 -1.56 -35.21
C ASP A 335 -6.21 -1.56 -36.30
N ALA A 336 -5.01 -1.06 -35.99
CA ALA A 336 -3.85 -1.13 -36.87
C ALA A 336 -3.36 -2.59 -36.99
N LYS A 337 -3.88 -3.31 -37.99
CA LYS A 337 -3.38 -4.61 -38.46
C LYS A 337 -2.36 -4.46 -39.58
#